data_AF-A0A645CRJ7-F1
#
_entry.id   AF-A0A645CRJ7-F1
#
_cell.length_a   1.000
_cell.length_b   1.000
_cell.length_c   1.000
_cell.angle_alpha   90.00
_cell.angle_beta   90.00
_cell.angle_gamma   90.00
#
_symmetry.space_group_name_H-M   'P 1'
#
loop_
_entity.id
_entity.type
_entity.pdbx_description
1 polymer ?
#
loop_
_entity_poly.entity_id
_entity_poly.type
_entity_poly.pdbx_seq_one_letter_code
_entity_poly.pdbx_strand_id
1 'polypeptide(L)'
;MVEDYPKEFSVAKWMKQELQKEYNINIPEVETYYLTLLLVSLKQDNVTGRVGVVIAAHGRSTATSMAEVVTTLLGVDNIRAVDMPLEMKPQVALEKIIHCVQEIDRGSGVILLVDMGSLTTFSEKITEKTGIEVKTIDMVTTPIVLETVRKTDLVETTLDEIYRSLQSFRGYAGSHVTTREENGHSLKLKKAIVAICASGEGTAQKMKEMLDKHLEKYFDVDIEVLPISVIDMDKQLVTLQQKYEILATTGIVKPKIDAVYIPMEHFFNGDAEKVLDYLVEESESYDENELTSEKAKQICLEYMGESFTFLNPQKLIEPLWKFSSSLLDNKENYSQLINILMHLAGMFERALRQDTLIAPQEELKLTEQTERFQQLEQALNILSGTFQIEMPKDEIYYLEQLLAYQE
;
A
#
# COMPACT_ATOMS: atom_id res chain seq x y z
N MET A 1 -4.91 38.72 -0.64
CA MET A 1 -3.57 39.09 -0.12
C MET A 1 -3.68 39.36 1.38
N VAL A 2 -2.57 39.41 2.14
CA VAL A 2 -2.61 39.62 3.61
C VAL A 2 -3.37 40.90 4.02
N GLU A 3 -3.45 41.87 3.11
CA GLU A 3 -4.23 43.11 3.22
C GLU A 3 -5.74 42.89 3.43
N ASP A 4 -6.26 41.71 3.07
CA ASP A 4 -7.67 41.34 3.24
C ASP A 4 -8.00 40.89 4.68
N TYR A 5 -6.98 40.68 5.54
CA TYR A 5 -7.10 40.09 6.89
C TYR A 5 -6.43 40.96 7.98
N PRO A 6 -6.98 42.17 8.25
CA PRO A 6 -6.33 43.16 9.11
C PRO A 6 -6.27 42.76 10.60
N LYS A 7 -7.19 41.89 11.06
CA LYS A 7 -7.21 41.43 12.46
C LYS A 7 -6.12 40.41 12.71
N GLU A 8 -5.98 39.43 11.84
CA GLU A 8 -4.97 38.38 11.87
C GLU A 8 -3.57 39.00 11.74
N PHE A 9 -3.42 39.99 10.86
CA PHE A 9 -2.18 40.75 10.73
C PHE A 9 -1.81 41.51 12.01
N SER A 10 -2.79 42.07 12.73
CA SER A 10 -2.54 42.74 14.02
C SER A 10 -2.07 41.77 15.11
N VAL A 11 -2.61 40.55 15.14
CA VAL A 11 -2.21 39.50 16.07
C VAL A 11 -0.81 38.98 15.73
N ALA A 12 -0.51 38.74 14.45
CA ALA A 12 0.83 38.35 14.00
C ALA A 12 1.89 39.39 14.39
N LYS A 13 1.58 40.69 14.29
CA LYS A 13 2.46 41.77 14.75
C LYS A 13 2.70 41.74 16.25
N TRP A 14 1.66 41.49 17.03
CA TRP A 14 1.79 41.35 18.49
C TRP A 14 2.64 40.13 18.85
N MET A 15 2.41 38.97 18.22
CA MET A 15 3.22 37.76 18.42
C MET A 15 4.71 38.01 18.10
N LYS A 16 4.98 38.69 16.98
CA LYS A 16 6.35 39.12 16.63
C LYS A 16 6.98 39.94 17.76
N GLN A 17 6.28 40.95 18.28
CA GLN A 17 6.81 41.82 19.34
C GLN A 17 7.14 41.06 20.62
N GLU A 18 6.28 40.14 21.06
CA GLU A 18 6.52 39.33 22.26
C GLU A 18 7.71 38.37 22.06
N LEU A 19 7.82 37.72 20.90
CA LEU A 19 8.95 36.82 20.60
C LEU A 19 10.28 37.57 20.51
N GLN A 20 10.29 38.76 19.90
CA GLN A 20 11.50 39.60 19.84
C GLN A 20 11.95 40.03 21.23
N LYS A 21 11.02 40.31 22.13
CA LYS A 21 11.30 40.72 23.51
C LYS A 21 11.81 39.56 24.36
N GLU A 22 11.20 38.37 24.24
CA GLU A 22 11.56 37.20 25.04
C GLU A 22 12.91 36.60 24.63
N TYR A 23 13.13 36.46 23.32
CA TYR A 23 14.32 35.79 22.78
C TYR A 23 15.45 36.76 22.37
N ASN A 24 15.20 38.07 22.47
CA ASN A 24 16.15 39.13 22.08
C ASN A 24 16.71 38.96 20.65
N ILE A 25 15.84 38.55 19.72
CA ILE A 25 16.15 38.35 18.31
C ILE A 25 15.46 39.39 17.42
N ASN A 26 16.05 39.66 16.25
CA ASN A 26 15.40 40.48 15.23
C ASN A 26 14.61 39.60 14.27
N ILE A 27 13.28 39.72 14.27
CA ILE A 27 12.40 38.95 13.39
C ILE A 27 12.06 39.82 12.16
N PRO A 28 12.34 39.37 10.93
CA PRO A 28 12.02 40.11 9.70
C PRO A 28 10.53 40.46 9.56
N GLU A 29 10.20 41.50 8.79
CA GLU A 29 8.80 41.84 8.44
C GLU A 29 8.13 40.72 7.61
N VAL A 30 8.89 40.00 6.78
CA VAL A 30 8.35 38.90 5.96
C VAL A 30 7.66 37.82 6.80
N GLU A 31 8.20 37.52 7.99
CA GLU A 31 7.64 36.54 8.93
C GLU A 31 6.28 36.95 9.47
N THR A 32 5.98 38.26 9.54
CA THR A 32 4.67 38.75 9.98
C THR A 32 3.60 38.36 8.97
N TYR A 33 3.93 38.39 7.67
CA TYR A 33 3.01 37.94 6.63
C TYR A 33 2.79 36.42 6.69
N TYR A 34 3.84 35.64 6.93
CA TYR A 34 3.72 34.18 7.13
C TYR A 34 2.85 33.81 8.33
N LEU A 35 3.11 34.42 9.49
CA LEU A 35 2.28 34.24 10.69
C LEU A 35 0.83 34.64 10.43
N THR A 36 0.60 35.69 9.65
CA THR A 36 -0.76 36.11 9.29
C THR A 36 -1.45 35.08 8.42
N LEU A 37 -0.77 34.53 7.41
CA LEU A 37 -1.32 33.46 6.58
C LEU A 37 -1.67 32.22 7.42
N LEU A 38 -0.83 31.86 8.38
CA LEU A 38 -1.06 30.74 9.30
C LEU A 38 -2.28 30.99 10.21
N LEU A 39 -2.44 32.20 10.74
CA LEU A 39 -3.62 32.58 11.52
C LEU A 39 -4.91 32.60 10.68
N VAL A 40 -4.81 32.98 9.41
CA VAL A 40 -5.94 32.94 8.47
C VAL A 40 -6.33 31.50 8.15
N SER A 41 -5.36 30.58 7.94
CA SER A 41 -5.67 29.17 7.69
C SER A 41 -6.33 28.51 8.90
N LEU A 42 -5.92 28.88 10.13
CA LEU A 42 -6.56 28.39 11.37
C LEU A 42 -8.00 28.91 11.56
N LYS A 43 -8.39 29.97 10.86
CA LYS A 43 -9.77 30.50 10.89
C LYS A 43 -10.69 29.90 9.84
N GLN A 44 -10.18 29.10 8.90
CA GLN A 44 -11.00 28.40 7.92
C GLN A 44 -11.77 27.21 8.50
N ASP A 45 -12.00 27.17 9.83
CA ASP A 45 -13.00 26.31 10.50
C ASP A 45 -14.45 26.74 10.23
N ASN A 46 -14.77 27.16 9.00
CA ASN A 46 -16.17 27.18 8.57
C ASN A 46 -16.55 25.74 8.21
N VAL A 47 -17.08 25.04 9.20
CA VAL A 47 -17.50 23.63 9.17
C VAL A 47 -18.77 23.42 8.32
N THR A 48 -18.73 23.86 7.07
CA THR A 48 -19.68 23.42 6.04
C THR A 48 -19.02 22.28 5.29
N GLY A 49 -19.70 21.14 5.20
CA GLY A 49 -19.24 20.02 4.38
C GLY A 49 -18.73 18.79 5.13
N ARG A 50 -18.81 18.74 6.48
CA ARG A 50 -18.53 17.50 7.23
C ARG A 50 -19.76 16.59 7.25
N VAL A 51 -19.52 15.30 7.08
CA VAL A 51 -20.56 14.26 7.15
C VAL A 51 -20.97 14.05 8.61
N GLY A 52 -22.27 14.05 8.89
CA GLY A 52 -22.79 13.76 10.22
C GLY A 52 -22.81 12.26 10.53
N VAL A 53 -22.72 11.89 11.81
CA VAL A 53 -22.80 10.48 12.24
C VAL A 53 -23.97 10.31 13.21
N VAL A 54 -24.85 9.35 12.93
CA VAL A 54 -25.93 8.96 13.85
C VAL A 54 -25.79 7.48 14.16
N ILE A 55 -25.73 7.10 15.43
CA ILE A 55 -25.79 5.70 15.87
C ILE A 55 -27.21 5.40 16.36
N ALA A 56 -27.80 4.31 15.90
CA ALA A 56 -29.06 3.80 16.43
C ALA A 56 -28.93 2.32 16.78
N ALA A 57 -29.17 1.96 18.04
CA ALA A 57 -29.01 0.58 18.49
C ALA A 57 -30.10 0.19 19.50
N HIS A 58 -30.42 -1.11 19.52
CA HIS A 58 -31.29 -1.69 20.52
C HIS A 58 -30.63 -1.67 21.90
N GLY A 59 -31.47 -1.56 22.92
CA GLY A 59 -31.04 -1.46 24.31
C GLY A 59 -31.26 -0.07 24.87
N ARG A 60 -30.81 0.14 26.12
CA ARG A 60 -31.08 1.38 26.87
C ARG A 60 -29.99 2.42 26.73
N SER A 61 -28.78 2.02 26.35
CA SER A 61 -27.60 2.87 26.35
C SER A 61 -26.51 2.36 25.39
N THR A 62 -26.85 1.49 24.45
CA THR A 62 -25.86 0.89 23.54
C THR A 62 -25.30 1.93 22.59
N ALA A 63 -26.17 2.69 21.91
CA ALA A 63 -25.77 3.74 20.99
C ALA A 63 -25.12 4.90 21.75
N THR A 64 -25.71 5.32 22.87
CA THR A 64 -25.18 6.44 23.66
C THR A 64 -23.81 6.12 24.26
N SER A 65 -23.60 4.90 24.76
CA SER A 65 -22.29 4.47 25.29
C SER A 65 -21.21 4.45 24.19
N MET A 66 -21.53 3.94 23.00
CA MET A 66 -20.59 3.99 21.87
C MET A 66 -20.23 5.43 21.48
N ALA A 67 -21.23 6.33 21.43
CA ALA A 67 -21.01 7.75 21.13
C ALA A 67 -20.16 8.44 22.20
N GLU A 68 -20.41 8.18 23.48
CA GLU A 68 -19.68 8.76 24.60
C GLU A 68 -18.19 8.39 24.56
N VAL A 69 -17.88 7.11 24.32
CA VAL A 69 -16.50 6.62 24.18
C VAL A 69 -15.78 7.38 23.05
N VAL A 70 -16.39 7.44 21.87
CA VAL A 70 -15.74 8.06 20.69
C VAL A 70 -15.61 9.58 20.84
N THR A 71 -16.64 10.24 21.39
CA THR A 71 -16.61 11.68 21.69
C THR A 71 -15.48 12.01 22.67
N THR A 72 -15.31 11.18 23.70
CA THR A 72 -14.25 11.37 24.70
C THR A 72 -12.86 11.16 24.11
N LEU A 73 -12.69 10.21 23.20
CA LEU A 73 -11.41 9.89 22.57
C LEU A 73 -10.98 10.92 21.52
N LEU A 74 -11.91 11.41 20.70
CA LEU A 74 -11.60 12.26 19.54
C LEU A 74 -11.95 13.74 19.73
N GLY A 75 -12.70 14.09 20.77
CA GLY A 75 -13.08 15.49 21.04
C GLY A 75 -14.01 16.11 19.99
N VAL A 76 -14.80 15.28 19.30
CA VAL A 76 -15.66 15.69 18.18
C VAL A 76 -17.09 16.03 18.61
N ASP A 77 -17.83 16.76 17.78
CA ASP A 77 -19.24 17.13 18.03
C ASP A 77 -20.23 16.66 16.95
N ASN A 78 -19.73 16.00 15.89
CA ASN A 78 -20.47 15.58 14.70
C ASN A 78 -21.16 14.19 14.83
N ILE A 79 -21.42 13.75 16.07
CA ILE A 79 -22.01 12.44 16.39
C ILE A 79 -23.27 12.58 17.26
N ARG A 80 -24.32 11.80 16.97
CA ARG A 80 -25.55 11.65 17.77
C ARG A 80 -25.93 10.19 17.96
N ALA A 81 -26.69 9.90 19.02
CA ALA A 81 -27.08 8.54 19.36
C ALA A 81 -28.59 8.42 19.64
N VAL A 82 -29.18 7.30 19.25
CA VAL A 82 -30.57 6.93 19.50
C VAL A 82 -30.62 5.51 20.06
N ASP A 83 -30.92 5.39 21.35
CA ASP A 83 -31.20 4.10 21.98
C ASP A 83 -32.65 3.68 21.78
N MET A 84 -32.84 2.40 21.41
CA MET A 84 -34.12 1.76 21.20
C MET A 84 -34.35 0.65 22.23
N PRO A 85 -34.89 0.96 23.43
CA PRO A 85 -35.38 -0.05 24.36
C PRO A 85 -36.35 -1.01 23.68
N LEU A 86 -36.40 -2.28 24.12
CA LEU A 86 -37.21 -3.33 23.47
C LEU A 86 -38.71 -3.03 23.44
N GLU A 87 -39.20 -2.18 24.34
CA GLU A 87 -40.59 -1.75 24.39
C GLU A 87 -40.90 -0.61 23.40
N MET A 88 -39.88 0.02 22.82
CA MET A 88 -40.03 1.09 21.84
C MET A 88 -40.46 0.54 20.48
N LYS A 89 -41.51 1.14 19.90
CA LYS A 89 -41.95 0.78 18.54
C LYS A 89 -40.98 1.34 17.49
N PRO A 90 -40.70 0.62 16.39
CA PRO A 90 -39.80 1.07 15.33
C PRO A 90 -40.14 2.45 14.75
N GLN A 91 -41.41 2.80 14.66
CA GLN A 91 -41.86 4.11 14.15
C GLN A 91 -41.39 5.27 15.04
N VAL A 92 -41.35 5.06 16.36
CA VAL A 92 -40.89 6.07 17.33
C VAL A 92 -39.38 6.23 17.23
N ALA A 93 -38.64 5.12 17.04
CA ALA A 93 -37.20 5.17 16.78
C ALA A 93 -36.88 5.92 15.48
N LEU A 94 -37.65 5.67 14.40
CA LEU A 94 -37.48 6.38 13.13
C LEU A 94 -37.66 7.90 13.29
N GLU A 95 -38.68 8.37 14.02
CA GLU A 95 -38.89 9.80 14.26
C GLU A 95 -37.73 10.43 15.03
N LYS A 96 -37.19 9.74 16.04
CA LYS A 96 -36.01 10.20 16.78
C LYS A 96 -34.76 10.28 15.90
N ILE A 97 -34.55 9.27 15.04
CA ILE A 97 -33.41 9.26 14.10
C ILE A 97 -33.53 10.41 13.11
N ILE A 98 -34.73 10.65 12.55
CA ILE A 98 -34.97 11.79 11.64
C ILE A 98 -34.59 13.11 12.31
N HIS A 99 -34.99 13.31 13.56
CA HIS A 99 -34.63 14.52 14.30
C HIS A 99 -33.12 14.66 14.45
N CYS A 100 -32.40 13.60 14.85
CA CYS A 100 -30.94 13.63 14.96
C CYS A 100 -30.25 13.90 13.60
N VAL A 101 -30.75 13.30 12.51
CA VAL A 101 -30.22 13.51 11.16
C VAL A 101 -30.34 14.97 10.74
N GLN A 102 -31.50 15.60 10.99
CA GLN A 102 -31.72 17.01 10.68
C GLN A 102 -30.86 17.96 11.53
N GLU A 103 -30.56 17.59 12.78
CA GLU A 103 -29.70 18.39 13.66
C GLU A 103 -28.21 18.31 13.30
N ILE A 104 -27.76 17.15 12.83
CA ILE A 104 -26.32 16.88 12.64
C ILE A 104 -25.84 17.12 11.21
N ASP A 105 -26.74 17.16 10.23
CA ASP A 105 -26.38 17.44 8.85
C ASP A 105 -25.81 18.86 8.68
N ARG A 106 -24.61 18.95 8.08
CA ARG A 106 -23.91 20.20 7.77
C ARG A 106 -23.72 20.39 6.25
N GLY A 107 -24.57 19.76 5.45
CA GLY A 107 -24.62 19.90 3.99
C GLY A 107 -23.92 18.79 3.20
N SER A 108 -23.34 17.79 3.86
CA SER A 108 -22.69 16.63 3.23
C SER A 108 -23.39 15.30 3.53
N GLY A 109 -24.59 15.33 4.13
CA GLY A 109 -25.34 14.12 4.46
C GLY A 109 -24.84 13.41 5.73
N VAL A 110 -25.36 12.21 5.96
CA VAL A 110 -25.21 11.51 7.24
C VAL A 110 -24.93 10.01 7.06
N ILE A 111 -23.96 9.48 7.82
CA ILE A 111 -23.79 8.04 8.02
C ILE A 111 -24.66 7.60 9.21
N LEU A 112 -25.56 6.65 8.95
CA LEU A 112 -26.39 6.01 9.96
C LEU A 112 -25.78 4.64 10.32
N LEU A 113 -25.25 4.52 11.53
CA LEU A 113 -24.69 3.28 12.07
C LEU A 113 -25.74 2.54 12.89
N VAL A 114 -26.04 1.30 12.55
CA VAL A 114 -27.10 0.53 13.21
C VAL A 114 -26.62 -0.85 13.65
N ASP A 115 -27.23 -1.40 14.69
CA ASP A 115 -26.90 -2.74 15.17
C ASP A 115 -27.53 -3.84 14.28
N MET A 116 -28.87 -3.83 14.14
CA MET A 116 -29.62 -4.88 13.49
C MET A 116 -31.09 -4.49 13.20
N GLY A 117 -31.81 -5.41 12.55
CA GLY A 117 -33.28 -5.38 12.48
C GLY A 117 -33.84 -4.31 11.56
N SER A 118 -35.00 -3.74 11.92
CA SER A 118 -35.71 -2.79 11.05
C SER A 118 -34.95 -1.48 10.81
N LEU A 119 -33.97 -1.16 11.67
CA LEU A 119 -33.18 0.07 11.58
C LEU A 119 -32.36 0.14 10.27
N THR A 120 -31.98 -1.02 9.70
CA THR A 120 -31.21 -1.08 8.44
C THR A 120 -31.98 -0.50 7.25
N THR A 121 -33.31 -0.54 7.30
CA THR A 121 -34.21 -0.11 6.21
C THR A 121 -34.63 1.37 6.31
N PHE A 122 -34.12 2.11 7.29
CA PHE A 122 -34.60 3.47 7.56
C PHE A 122 -33.97 4.54 6.68
N SER A 123 -32.80 4.31 6.08
CA SER A 123 -32.13 5.28 5.21
C SER A 123 -33.04 5.85 4.14
N GLU A 124 -33.67 4.99 3.33
CA GLU A 124 -34.55 5.42 2.23
C GLU A 124 -35.69 6.31 2.71
N LYS A 125 -36.34 5.95 3.83
CA LYS A 125 -37.46 6.69 4.42
C LYS A 125 -37.02 8.02 5.02
N ILE A 126 -35.81 8.08 5.59
CA ILE A 126 -35.24 9.32 6.14
C ILE A 126 -34.91 10.27 4.98
N THR A 127 -34.24 9.77 3.94
CA THR A 127 -33.90 10.54 2.74
C THR A 127 -35.15 11.09 2.06
N GLU A 128 -36.20 10.28 1.88
CA GLU A 128 -37.47 10.72 1.29
C GLU A 128 -38.15 11.84 2.09
N LYS A 129 -38.10 11.77 3.43
CA LYS A 129 -38.76 12.76 4.30
C LYS A 129 -37.97 14.04 4.51
N THR A 130 -36.64 13.97 4.49
CA THR A 130 -35.77 15.09 4.88
C THR A 130 -35.06 15.73 3.70
N GLY A 131 -34.90 15.01 2.58
CA GLY A 131 -34.05 15.42 1.46
C GLY A 131 -32.55 15.31 1.73
N ILE A 132 -32.14 14.82 2.91
CA ILE A 132 -30.74 14.64 3.32
C ILE A 132 -30.30 13.25 2.88
N GLU A 133 -29.14 13.14 2.24
CA GLU A 133 -28.61 11.83 1.85
C GLU A 133 -28.11 11.06 3.09
N VAL A 134 -28.63 9.85 3.27
CA VAL A 134 -28.27 8.96 4.38
C VAL A 134 -27.81 7.61 3.86
N LYS A 135 -26.62 7.16 4.30
CA LYS A 135 -26.12 5.78 4.05
C LYS A 135 -26.10 5.01 5.36
N THR A 136 -26.58 3.77 5.33
CA THR A 136 -26.66 2.93 6.53
C THR A 136 -25.58 1.86 6.54
N ILE A 137 -24.90 1.69 7.67
CA ILE A 137 -23.98 0.58 7.94
C ILE A 137 -24.55 -0.22 9.10
N ASP A 138 -24.72 -1.52 8.90
CA ASP A 138 -25.24 -2.44 9.92
C ASP A 138 -24.10 -3.09 10.73
N MET A 139 -24.49 -3.92 11.71
CA MET A 139 -23.55 -4.61 12.61
C MET A 139 -22.58 -3.65 13.33
N VAL A 140 -23.08 -2.49 13.75
CA VAL A 140 -22.24 -1.48 14.40
C VAL A 140 -21.54 -2.02 15.65
N THR A 141 -20.25 -1.73 15.72
CA THR A 141 -19.40 -1.95 16.90
C THR A 141 -18.65 -0.66 17.21
N THR A 142 -18.15 -0.51 18.44
CA THR A 142 -17.40 0.69 18.84
C THR A 142 -16.23 1.01 17.89
N PRO A 143 -15.45 0.03 17.37
CA PRO A 143 -14.46 0.27 16.33
C PRO A 143 -15.00 0.93 15.05
N ILE A 144 -16.14 0.45 14.55
CA ILE A 144 -16.78 1.01 13.34
C ILE A 144 -17.19 2.46 13.61
N VAL A 145 -17.73 2.76 14.79
CA VAL A 145 -18.08 4.13 15.18
C VAL A 145 -16.84 5.02 15.20
N LEU A 146 -15.76 4.57 15.84
CA LEU A 146 -14.51 5.33 15.94
C LEU A 146 -13.94 5.64 14.55
N GLU A 147 -13.87 4.65 13.66
CA GLU A 147 -13.33 4.83 12.31
C GLU A 147 -14.23 5.72 11.46
N THR A 148 -15.56 5.60 11.60
CA THR A 148 -16.52 6.47 10.92
C THR A 148 -16.28 7.91 11.32
N VAL A 149 -16.24 8.22 12.62
CA VAL A 149 -16.04 9.58 13.12
C VAL A 149 -14.68 10.14 12.70
N ARG A 150 -13.62 9.33 12.75
CA ARG A 150 -12.28 9.74 12.30
C ARG A 150 -12.27 10.17 10.83
N LYS A 151 -12.99 9.45 9.97
CA LYS A 151 -13.08 9.77 8.53
C LYS A 151 -14.01 10.95 8.24
N THR A 152 -15.12 11.10 8.98
CA THR A 152 -16.09 12.17 8.74
C THR A 152 -15.64 13.53 9.26
N ASP A 153 -14.58 13.58 10.07
CA ASP A 153 -13.97 14.84 10.52
C ASP A 153 -13.08 15.51 9.43
N LEU A 154 -12.68 14.75 8.41
CA LEU A 154 -11.90 15.24 7.27
C LEU A 154 -12.80 15.98 6.26
N VAL A 155 -12.42 17.20 5.87
CA VAL A 155 -13.25 18.13 5.08
C VAL A 155 -13.37 17.74 3.60
N GLU A 156 -12.51 16.84 3.10
CA GLU A 156 -12.40 16.53 1.66
C GLU A 156 -12.97 15.18 1.24
N THR A 157 -13.61 14.41 2.14
CA THR A 157 -14.14 13.08 1.81
C THR A 157 -15.65 13.09 1.65
N THR A 158 -16.14 12.52 0.55
CA THR A 158 -17.58 12.45 0.27
C THR A 158 -18.28 11.36 1.09
N LEU A 159 -19.60 11.49 1.28
CA LEU A 159 -20.43 10.49 1.97
C LEU A 159 -20.29 9.09 1.35
N ASP A 160 -20.24 8.99 0.02
CA ASP A 160 -20.09 7.73 -0.70
C ASP A 160 -18.71 7.08 -0.51
N GLU A 161 -17.64 7.87 -0.49
CA GLU A 161 -16.28 7.38 -0.24
C GLU A 161 -16.13 6.85 1.18
N ILE A 162 -16.67 7.58 2.17
CA ILE A 162 -16.70 7.15 3.57
C ILE A 162 -17.49 5.83 3.68
N TYR A 163 -18.68 5.77 3.07
CA TYR A 163 -19.51 4.57 3.09
C TYR A 163 -18.79 3.35 2.50
N ARG A 164 -18.21 3.46 1.30
CA ARG A 164 -17.47 2.36 0.67
C ARG A 164 -16.28 1.90 1.51
N SER A 165 -15.53 2.85 2.08
CA SER A 165 -14.38 2.54 2.94
C SER A 165 -14.77 1.80 4.22
N LEU A 166 -15.96 2.05 4.76
CA LEU A 166 -16.42 1.40 5.99
C LEU A 166 -17.01 0.01 5.72
N GLN A 167 -17.50 -0.29 4.51
CA GLN A 167 -17.97 -1.63 4.16
C GLN A 167 -16.84 -2.68 4.16
N SER A 168 -15.61 -2.27 3.83
CA SER A 168 -14.42 -3.11 3.89
C SER A 168 -13.75 -3.14 5.27
N PHE A 169 -14.19 -2.31 6.22
CA PHE A 169 -13.59 -2.26 7.55
C PHE A 169 -13.96 -3.50 8.38
N ARG A 170 -12.97 -4.08 9.08
CA ARG A 170 -13.13 -5.31 9.88
C ARG A 170 -12.79 -5.13 11.37
N GLY A 171 -12.69 -3.88 11.82
CA GLY A 171 -12.32 -3.53 13.20
C GLY A 171 -10.81 -3.47 13.43
N TYR A 172 -10.41 -2.91 14.57
CA TYR A 172 -8.98 -2.75 14.93
C TYR A 172 -8.33 -4.02 15.52
N ALA A 173 -9.14 -5.05 15.82
CA ALA A 173 -8.69 -6.25 16.52
C ALA A 173 -8.52 -7.47 15.59
N GLY A 174 -8.47 -7.28 14.27
CA GLY A 174 -8.42 -8.41 13.34
C GLY A 174 -8.01 -8.07 11.90
N SER A 175 -6.70 -8.07 11.64
CA SER A 175 -6.11 -8.47 10.34
C SER A 175 -6.16 -10.01 10.15
N HIS A 176 -7.11 -10.67 10.82
CA HIS A 176 -7.36 -12.10 10.79
C HIS A 176 -8.87 -12.33 10.72
N VAL A 177 -9.43 -12.38 9.51
CA VAL A 177 -10.54 -13.24 9.03
C VAL A 177 -11.06 -12.59 7.73
N THR A 178 -10.46 -12.97 6.61
CA THR A 178 -11.02 -12.83 5.26
C THR A 178 -11.76 -14.13 4.93
N THR A 179 -12.97 -14.31 5.46
CA THR A 179 -13.85 -15.40 5.05
C THR A 179 -14.42 -15.09 3.66
N ARG A 180 -13.93 -15.79 2.63
CA ARG A 180 -14.74 -16.03 1.42
C ARG A 180 -15.73 -17.14 1.76
N GLU A 181 -17.00 -16.78 1.90
CA GLU A 181 -18.08 -17.73 2.06
C GLU A 181 -18.40 -18.39 0.71
N GLU A 182 -17.89 -19.59 0.48
CA GLU A 182 -18.55 -20.58 -0.38
C GLU A 182 -18.46 -21.97 0.28
N ASN A 183 -19.60 -22.49 0.73
CA ASN A 183 -19.87 -23.89 1.00
C ASN A 183 -18.94 -24.64 1.99
N GLY A 184 -19.16 -24.42 3.28
CA GLY A 184 -19.30 -25.52 4.26
C GLY A 184 -18.06 -26.31 4.70
N HIS A 185 -16.86 -26.04 4.21
CA HIS A 185 -15.61 -26.62 4.75
C HIS A 185 -14.49 -25.60 4.78
N SER A 186 -14.17 -25.10 5.98
CA SER A 186 -13.12 -24.11 6.23
C SER A 186 -11.72 -24.72 6.06
N LEU A 187 -11.14 -24.60 4.88
CA LEU A 187 -9.70 -24.74 4.69
C LEU A 187 -9.09 -23.35 4.87
N LYS A 188 -8.43 -23.10 6.01
CA LYS A 188 -7.56 -21.93 6.17
C LYS A 188 -6.48 -22.00 5.09
N LEU A 189 -6.55 -21.12 4.09
CA LEU A 189 -5.46 -20.96 3.13
C LEU A 189 -4.27 -20.35 3.88
N LYS A 190 -3.06 -20.83 3.58
CA LYS A 190 -1.83 -20.25 4.14
C LYS A 190 -1.57 -18.90 3.49
N LYS A 191 -0.94 -17.96 4.19
CA LYS A 191 -0.56 -16.69 3.60
C LYS A 191 0.73 -16.85 2.80
N ALA A 192 0.86 -16.15 1.67
CA ALA A 192 2.07 -16.20 0.88
C ALA A 192 2.45 -14.86 0.23
N ILE A 193 3.75 -14.67 0.02
CA ILE A 193 4.32 -13.65 -0.86
C ILE A 193 4.90 -14.37 -2.07
N VAL A 194 4.51 -13.98 -3.28
CA VAL A 194 5.00 -14.63 -4.51
C VAL A 194 6.15 -13.82 -5.10
N ALA A 195 7.32 -14.44 -5.21
CA ALA A 195 8.53 -13.85 -5.79
C ALA A 195 8.73 -14.34 -7.24
N ILE A 196 8.59 -13.44 -8.21
CA ILE A 196 8.55 -13.75 -9.65
C ILE A 196 9.91 -13.39 -10.28
N CYS A 197 10.62 -14.38 -10.82
CA CYS A 197 11.83 -14.14 -11.60
C CYS A 197 11.84 -14.91 -12.93
N ALA A 198 12.89 -14.73 -13.74
CA ALA A 198 13.02 -15.38 -15.05
C ALA A 198 12.90 -16.92 -15.01
N SER A 199 13.50 -17.57 -14.01
CA SER A 199 13.57 -19.03 -13.89
C SER A 199 12.88 -19.61 -12.65
N GLY A 200 12.44 -18.75 -11.72
CA GLY A 200 12.06 -19.16 -10.36
C GLY A 200 13.24 -19.48 -9.45
N GLU A 201 14.48 -19.43 -9.94
CA GLU A 201 15.70 -19.76 -9.21
C GLU A 201 16.61 -18.54 -9.01
N GLY A 202 17.65 -18.67 -8.17
CA GLY A 202 18.61 -17.60 -7.91
C GLY A 202 18.01 -16.44 -7.12
N THR A 203 17.73 -15.31 -7.79
CA THR A 203 17.26 -14.07 -7.15
C THR A 203 15.94 -14.25 -6.40
N ALA A 204 14.98 -15.02 -6.94
CA ALA A 204 13.73 -15.30 -6.24
C ALA A 204 13.94 -16.15 -4.97
N GLN A 205 14.84 -17.13 -5.03
CA GLN A 205 15.20 -17.93 -3.86
C GLN A 205 15.94 -17.09 -2.80
N LYS A 206 16.80 -16.17 -3.25
CA LYS A 206 17.52 -15.28 -2.34
C LYS A 206 16.60 -14.29 -1.65
N MET A 207 15.63 -13.78 -2.40
CA MET A 207 14.55 -12.95 -1.88
C MET A 207 13.71 -13.71 -0.86
N LYS A 208 13.40 -14.99 -1.11
CA LYS A 208 12.81 -15.87 -0.11
C LYS A 208 13.64 -15.94 1.18
N GLU A 209 14.93 -16.27 1.09
CA GLU A 209 15.80 -16.34 2.28
C GLU A 209 15.81 -15.03 3.08
N MET A 210 15.88 -13.90 2.38
CA MET A 210 15.90 -12.58 2.99
C MET A 210 14.56 -12.27 3.68
N LEU A 211 13.44 -12.53 3.00
CA LEU A 211 12.11 -12.31 3.55
C LEU A 211 11.82 -13.25 4.72
N ASP A 212 12.17 -14.53 4.61
CA ASP A 212 12.05 -15.53 5.67
C ASP A 212 12.78 -15.05 6.94
N LYS A 213 14.00 -14.52 6.82
CA LYS A 213 14.78 -13.96 7.94
C LYS A 213 14.12 -12.75 8.61
N HIS A 214 13.40 -11.92 7.85
CA HIS A 214 12.66 -10.80 8.43
C HIS A 214 11.34 -11.27 9.05
N LEU A 215 10.66 -12.22 8.41
CA LEU A 215 9.43 -12.84 8.90
C LEU A 215 9.63 -13.60 10.22
N GLU A 216 10.82 -14.18 10.46
CA GLU A 216 11.18 -14.81 11.75
C GLU A 216 11.02 -13.86 12.96
N LYS A 217 11.01 -12.54 12.75
CA LYS A 217 10.79 -11.54 13.82
C LYS A 217 9.32 -11.46 14.27
N TYR A 218 8.39 -11.91 13.43
CA TYR A 218 6.96 -11.90 13.70
C TYR A 218 6.54 -13.27 14.25
N PHE A 219 6.46 -13.39 15.58
CA PHE A 219 6.22 -14.66 16.28
C PHE A 219 4.86 -15.33 16.01
N ASP A 220 3.93 -14.68 15.31
CA ASP A 220 2.53 -15.15 15.13
C ASP A 220 2.03 -15.08 13.67
N VAL A 221 2.94 -14.94 12.70
CA VAL A 221 2.61 -14.73 11.28
C VAL A 221 3.23 -15.84 10.42
N ASP A 222 2.40 -16.79 9.96
CA ASP A 222 2.79 -17.88 9.03
C ASP A 222 2.61 -17.41 7.57
N ILE A 223 3.59 -16.65 7.06
CA ILE A 223 3.67 -16.23 5.65
C ILE A 223 4.76 -17.04 4.96
N GLU A 224 4.41 -17.70 3.86
CA GLU A 224 5.35 -18.47 3.04
C GLU A 224 5.79 -17.66 1.81
N VAL A 225 7.10 -17.55 1.57
CA VAL A 225 7.59 -16.96 0.32
C VAL A 225 7.73 -18.04 -0.75
N LEU A 226 7.05 -17.80 -1.88
CA LEU A 226 6.90 -18.74 -2.99
C LEU A 226 7.61 -18.20 -4.24
N PRO A 227 8.83 -18.68 -4.55
CA PRO A 227 9.51 -18.30 -5.78
C PRO A 227 8.85 -19.00 -6.98
N ILE A 228 8.53 -18.24 -8.03
CA ILE A 228 8.00 -18.76 -9.29
C ILE A 228 8.73 -18.16 -10.49
N SER A 229 8.69 -18.92 -11.59
CA SER A 229 9.15 -18.46 -12.89
C SER A 229 8.11 -17.58 -13.57
N VAL A 230 8.54 -16.60 -14.36
CA VAL A 230 7.69 -15.90 -15.34
C VAL A 230 7.17 -16.87 -16.40
N ILE A 231 7.92 -17.94 -16.68
CA ILE A 231 7.46 -19.02 -17.56
C ILE A 231 6.30 -19.75 -16.87
N ASP A 232 5.16 -19.81 -17.56
CA ASP A 232 3.90 -20.35 -17.03
C ASP A 232 3.37 -19.64 -15.76
N MET A 233 3.79 -18.39 -15.51
CA MET A 233 3.39 -17.61 -14.33
C MET A 233 1.89 -17.61 -14.08
N ASP A 234 1.07 -17.34 -15.10
CA ASP A 234 -0.38 -17.27 -14.96
C ASP A 234 -0.99 -18.60 -14.48
N LYS A 235 -0.49 -19.74 -14.99
CA LYS A 235 -0.96 -21.07 -14.58
C LYS A 235 -0.53 -21.39 -13.15
N GLN A 236 0.69 -21.04 -12.79
CA GLN A 236 1.22 -21.22 -11.44
C GLN A 236 0.43 -20.37 -10.44
N LEU A 237 0.19 -19.10 -10.74
CA LEU A 237 -0.58 -18.19 -9.91
C LEU A 237 -2.01 -18.69 -9.67
N VAL A 238 -2.72 -19.16 -10.71
CA VAL A 238 -4.05 -19.75 -10.56
C VAL A 238 -4.02 -20.94 -9.59
N THR A 239 -2.99 -21.78 -9.67
CA THR A 239 -2.83 -22.94 -8.78
C THR A 239 -2.49 -22.51 -7.35
N LEU A 240 -1.68 -21.46 -7.19
CA LEU A 240 -1.29 -20.92 -5.90
C LEU A 240 -2.46 -20.22 -5.19
N GLN A 241 -3.28 -19.44 -5.91
CA GLN A 241 -4.47 -18.77 -5.38
C GLN A 241 -5.53 -19.74 -4.83
N GLN A 242 -5.49 -21.02 -5.23
CA GLN A 242 -6.35 -22.06 -4.67
C GLN A 242 -5.84 -22.62 -3.33
N LYS A 243 -4.54 -22.47 -3.04
CA LYS A 243 -3.87 -23.03 -1.85
C LYS A 243 -3.45 -21.97 -0.84
N TYR A 244 -3.23 -20.75 -1.31
CA TYR A 244 -2.66 -19.64 -0.57
C TYR A 244 -3.48 -18.36 -0.74
N GLU A 245 -3.53 -17.56 0.31
CA GLU A 245 -3.87 -16.15 0.26
C GLU A 245 -2.60 -15.37 -0.12
N ILE A 246 -2.54 -14.87 -1.36
CA ILE A 246 -1.40 -14.09 -1.84
C ILE A 246 -1.53 -12.67 -1.32
N LEU A 247 -0.69 -12.30 -0.35
CA LEU A 247 -0.68 -10.95 0.25
C LEU A 247 -0.03 -9.93 -0.70
N ALA A 248 1.08 -10.36 -1.30
CA ALA A 248 1.88 -9.54 -2.18
C ALA A 248 2.58 -10.37 -3.24
N THR A 249 2.95 -9.68 -4.30
CA THR A 249 3.80 -10.17 -5.37
C THR A 249 4.99 -9.25 -5.49
N THR A 250 6.14 -9.81 -5.82
CA THR A 250 7.36 -9.04 -6.03
C THR A 250 8.16 -9.71 -7.13
N GLY A 251 8.94 -8.96 -7.89
CA GLY A 251 9.71 -9.56 -8.98
C GLY A 251 10.07 -8.63 -10.11
N ILE A 252 10.26 -9.26 -11.28
CA ILE A 252 10.60 -8.57 -12.53
C ILE A 252 9.37 -8.09 -13.31
N VAL A 253 8.19 -8.63 -12.99
CA VAL A 253 6.93 -8.39 -13.70
C VAL A 253 5.80 -8.27 -12.69
N LYS A 254 4.91 -7.29 -12.89
CA LYS A 254 3.67 -7.18 -12.14
C LYS A 254 2.62 -8.15 -12.70
N PRO A 255 2.21 -9.18 -11.94
CA PRO A 255 1.19 -10.11 -12.41
C PRO A 255 -0.20 -9.46 -12.40
N LYS A 256 -1.11 -9.99 -13.23
CA LYS A 256 -2.50 -9.51 -13.34
C LYS A 256 -3.41 -10.17 -12.30
N ILE A 257 -3.05 -10.04 -11.03
CA ILE A 257 -3.85 -10.55 -9.92
C ILE A 257 -4.15 -9.44 -8.90
N ASP A 258 -5.20 -9.67 -8.12
CA ASP A 258 -5.66 -8.75 -7.07
C ASP A 258 -4.80 -8.90 -5.80
N ALA A 259 -3.52 -8.52 -5.92
CA ALA A 259 -2.55 -8.50 -4.85
C ALA A 259 -1.62 -7.30 -5.03
N VAL A 260 -1.08 -6.78 -3.92
CA VAL A 260 -0.12 -5.67 -3.97
C VAL A 260 1.13 -6.13 -4.72
N TYR A 261 1.62 -5.32 -5.65
CA TYR A 261 2.90 -5.56 -6.30
C TYR A 261 3.94 -4.64 -5.67
N ILE A 262 5.00 -5.23 -5.14
CA ILE A 262 6.10 -4.51 -4.51
C ILE A 262 7.36 -4.76 -5.34
N PRO A 263 7.92 -3.73 -5.99
CA PRO A 263 9.19 -3.83 -6.69
C PRO A 263 10.29 -4.39 -5.79
N MET A 264 11.16 -5.20 -6.36
CA MET A 264 12.15 -5.99 -5.64
C MET A 264 13.19 -5.12 -4.89
N GLU A 265 13.51 -3.96 -5.45
CA GLU A 265 14.44 -2.96 -4.90
C GLU A 265 14.04 -2.44 -3.51
N HIS A 266 12.74 -2.42 -3.19
CA HIS A 266 12.27 -1.98 -1.87
C HIS A 266 12.62 -2.97 -0.76
N PHE A 267 12.79 -4.23 -1.11
CA PHE A 267 13.24 -5.23 -0.15
C PHE A 267 14.76 -5.18 0.07
N PHE A 268 15.53 -4.63 -0.86
CA PHE A 268 16.99 -4.55 -0.76
C PHE A 268 17.49 -3.24 -0.13
N ASN A 269 16.75 -2.14 -0.23
CA ASN A 269 17.13 -0.83 0.32
C ASN A 269 16.99 -0.72 1.86
N GLY A 270 16.94 -1.84 2.59
CA GLY A 270 16.70 -1.86 4.04
C GLY A 270 15.27 -1.49 4.46
N ASP A 271 14.36 -1.30 3.51
CA ASP A 271 12.94 -1.04 3.75
C ASP A 271 12.11 -2.32 3.82
N ALA A 272 12.72 -3.51 3.72
CA ALA A 272 12.01 -4.79 3.82
C ALA A 272 11.17 -4.89 5.10
N GLU A 273 11.67 -4.38 6.22
CA GLU A 273 10.91 -4.32 7.48
C GLU A 273 9.67 -3.45 7.34
N LYS A 274 9.80 -2.24 6.80
CA LYS A 274 8.63 -1.34 6.59
C LYS A 274 7.63 -1.90 5.60
N VAL A 275 8.12 -2.58 4.57
CA VAL A 275 7.27 -3.24 3.58
C VAL A 275 6.54 -4.42 4.24
N LEU A 276 7.22 -5.19 5.08
CA LEU A 276 6.59 -6.26 5.86
C LEU A 276 5.63 -5.70 6.90
N ASP A 277 5.96 -4.62 7.60
CA ASP A 277 5.05 -3.89 8.50
C ASP A 277 3.83 -3.38 7.74
N TYR A 278 4.00 -2.85 6.53
CA TYR A 278 2.87 -2.49 5.67
C TYR A 278 1.99 -3.70 5.31
N LEU A 279 2.60 -4.84 4.98
CA LEU A 279 1.88 -6.07 4.61
C LEU A 279 1.26 -6.81 5.80
N VAL A 280 1.81 -6.64 7.00
CA VAL A 280 1.43 -7.38 8.23
C VAL A 280 0.59 -6.50 9.16
N GLU A 281 0.92 -5.23 9.31
CA GLU A 281 0.35 -4.27 10.26
C GLU A 281 -0.53 -3.18 9.62
N GLU A 282 -0.65 -3.12 8.28
CA GLU A 282 -1.44 -2.10 7.53
C GLU A 282 -1.20 -0.65 8.02
N SER A 283 0.08 -0.29 8.21
CA SER A 283 0.51 1.07 8.56
C SER A 283 0.36 2.06 7.38
N GLU A 284 0.43 3.37 7.67
CA GLU A 284 0.41 4.43 6.64
C GLU A 284 1.47 4.21 5.55
N SER A 285 1.09 4.61 4.33
CA SER A 285 1.74 4.39 3.04
C SER A 285 3.26 4.20 3.05
N TYR A 286 3.72 3.23 2.25
CA TYR A 286 5.11 3.17 1.82
C TYR A 286 5.42 4.35 0.88
N ASP A 287 6.33 5.23 1.30
CA ASP A 287 6.77 6.38 0.51
C ASP A 287 7.60 5.86 -0.69
N GLU A 288 7.07 6.00 -1.91
CA GLU A 288 7.81 5.74 -3.15
C GLU A 288 8.95 6.77 -3.26
N ASN A 289 10.05 6.52 -2.57
CA ASN A 289 11.26 7.32 -2.76
C ASN A 289 11.71 7.21 -4.22
N GLU A 290 11.87 8.34 -4.90
CA GLU A 290 12.39 8.37 -6.28
C GLU A 290 13.72 7.58 -6.37
N LEU A 291 13.74 6.58 -7.24
CA LEU A 291 14.96 5.82 -7.55
C LEU A 291 15.90 6.72 -8.36
N THR A 292 17.04 7.08 -7.79
CA THR A 292 18.14 7.73 -8.54
C THR A 292 19.12 6.68 -9.08
N SER A 293 19.88 7.02 -10.11
CA SER A 293 20.93 6.12 -10.65
C SER A 293 21.95 5.70 -9.59
N GLU A 294 22.31 6.60 -8.67
CA GLU A 294 23.29 6.32 -7.61
C GLU A 294 22.71 5.32 -6.60
N LYS A 295 21.46 5.53 -6.18
CA LYS A 295 20.76 4.65 -5.24
C LYS A 295 20.51 3.27 -5.85
N ALA A 296 20.12 3.21 -7.12
CA ALA A 296 19.93 1.95 -7.83
C ALA A 296 21.25 1.16 -7.98
N LYS A 297 22.37 1.82 -8.29
CA LYS A 297 23.70 1.19 -8.29
C LYS A 297 24.09 0.69 -6.90
N GLN A 298 23.80 1.46 -5.85
CA GLN A 298 24.09 1.08 -4.47
C GLN A 298 23.32 -0.18 -4.06
N ILE A 299 22.01 -0.23 -4.36
CA ILE A 299 21.16 -1.41 -4.14
C ILE A 299 21.77 -2.66 -4.80
N CYS A 300 22.19 -2.52 -6.06
CA CYS A 300 22.85 -3.61 -6.77
C CYS A 300 24.17 -4.06 -6.10
N LEU A 301 25.00 -3.11 -5.66
CA LEU A 301 26.27 -3.40 -5.01
C LEU A 301 26.09 -4.15 -3.69
N GLU A 302 25.15 -3.68 -2.85
CA GLU A 302 24.82 -4.29 -1.57
C GLU A 302 24.29 -5.71 -1.79
N TYR A 303 23.30 -5.88 -2.66
CA TYR A 303 22.75 -7.20 -2.96
C TYR A 303 23.83 -8.17 -3.47
N MET A 304 24.63 -7.75 -4.46
CA MET A 304 25.66 -8.62 -5.03
C MET A 304 26.69 -9.02 -3.97
N GLY A 305 27.02 -8.11 -3.04
CA GLY A 305 27.96 -8.37 -1.95
C GLY A 305 27.43 -9.35 -0.90
N GLU A 306 26.13 -9.32 -0.62
CA GLU A 306 25.49 -10.24 0.35
C GLU A 306 25.10 -11.58 -0.27
N SER A 307 24.87 -11.62 -1.58
CA SER A 307 24.24 -12.77 -2.26
C SER A 307 25.21 -13.64 -3.05
N PHE A 308 26.31 -13.09 -3.54
CA PHE A 308 27.27 -13.81 -4.38
C PHE A 308 28.61 -14.00 -3.69
N THR A 309 29.19 -15.18 -3.85
CA THR A 309 30.42 -15.58 -3.14
C THR A 309 31.67 -15.30 -3.99
N PHE A 310 31.60 -15.50 -5.30
CA PHE A 310 32.77 -15.43 -6.18
C PHE A 310 32.88 -14.12 -6.95
N LEU A 311 31.77 -13.40 -7.10
CA LEU A 311 31.77 -12.09 -7.73
C LEU A 311 32.40 -11.00 -6.85
N ASN A 312 33.06 -10.04 -7.50
CA ASN A 312 33.45 -8.78 -6.89
C ASN A 312 32.49 -7.67 -7.36
N PRO A 313 31.52 -7.25 -6.53
CA PRO A 313 30.50 -6.28 -6.93
C PRO A 313 31.08 -4.96 -7.45
N GLN A 314 32.11 -4.45 -6.77
CA GLN A 314 32.76 -3.17 -7.10
C GLN A 314 33.40 -3.16 -8.49
N LYS A 315 33.89 -4.31 -8.96
CA LYS A 315 34.48 -4.43 -10.30
C LYS A 315 33.44 -4.72 -11.39
N LEU A 316 32.35 -5.38 -11.02
CA LEU A 316 31.33 -5.84 -11.96
C LEU A 316 30.22 -4.81 -12.19
N ILE A 317 29.97 -3.91 -11.23
CA ILE A 317 28.83 -3.00 -11.31
C ILE A 317 28.86 -2.15 -12.58
N GLU A 318 29.99 -1.54 -12.95
CA GLU A 318 30.05 -0.64 -14.12
C GLU A 318 29.88 -1.39 -15.46
N PRO A 319 30.58 -2.51 -15.72
CA PRO A 319 30.35 -3.31 -16.93
C PRO A 319 28.92 -3.84 -17.04
N LEU A 320 28.37 -4.38 -15.95
CA LEU A 320 27.02 -4.92 -15.95
C LEU A 320 25.99 -3.79 -16.13
N TRP A 321 26.15 -2.65 -15.47
CA TRP A 321 25.26 -1.50 -15.61
C TRP A 321 25.22 -0.97 -17.04
N LYS A 322 26.39 -0.81 -17.66
CA LYS A 322 26.49 -0.36 -19.05
C LYS A 322 25.79 -1.33 -20.00
N PHE A 323 25.98 -2.63 -19.80
CA PHE A 323 25.31 -3.65 -20.60
C PHE A 323 23.80 -3.64 -20.38
N SER A 324 23.30 -3.69 -19.14
CA SER A 324 21.87 -3.61 -18.83
C SER A 324 21.22 -2.36 -19.44
N SER A 325 21.88 -1.21 -19.36
CA SER A 325 21.39 0.05 -19.95
C SER A 325 21.38 0.08 -21.48
N SER A 326 22.12 -0.83 -22.13
CA SER A 326 22.09 -0.98 -23.59
C SER A 326 20.94 -1.86 -24.08
N LEU A 327 20.33 -2.64 -23.18
CA LEU A 327 19.20 -3.52 -23.48
C LEU A 327 17.84 -2.84 -23.32
N LEU A 328 17.81 -1.64 -22.73
CA LEU A 328 16.59 -0.88 -22.49
C LEU A 328 16.51 0.36 -23.40
N ASP A 329 15.31 0.61 -23.93
CA ASP A 329 15.01 1.83 -24.68
C ASP A 329 14.98 3.07 -23.77
N ASN A 330 14.34 2.94 -22.59
CA ASN A 330 14.30 3.99 -21.58
C ASN A 330 15.33 3.75 -20.48
N LYS A 331 16.44 4.50 -20.53
CA LYS A 331 17.56 4.38 -19.58
C LYS A 331 17.27 4.95 -18.19
N GLU A 332 16.13 5.61 -18.00
CA GLU A 332 15.71 6.14 -16.69
C GLU A 332 14.81 5.16 -15.92
N ASN A 333 14.48 4.00 -16.49
CA ASN A 333 13.76 2.94 -15.77
C ASN A 333 14.71 2.14 -14.86
N TYR A 334 15.04 2.70 -13.70
CA TYR A 334 15.99 2.10 -12.77
C TYR A 334 15.51 0.78 -12.17
N SER A 335 14.20 0.59 -11.98
CA SER A 335 13.63 -0.69 -11.53
C SER A 335 13.95 -1.83 -12.51
N GLN A 336 13.74 -1.59 -13.81
CA GLN A 336 14.11 -2.57 -14.85
C GLN A 336 15.62 -2.79 -14.92
N LEU A 337 16.42 -1.73 -14.77
CA LEU A 337 17.88 -1.85 -14.74
C LEU A 337 18.37 -2.72 -13.60
N ILE A 338 17.82 -2.54 -12.39
CA ILE A 338 18.13 -3.38 -11.23
C ILE A 338 17.80 -4.83 -11.56
N ASN A 339 16.59 -5.11 -12.06
CA ASN A 339 16.15 -6.46 -12.39
C ASN A 339 17.08 -7.18 -13.39
N ILE A 340 17.43 -6.51 -14.50
CA ILE A 340 18.35 -7.06 -15.50
C ILE A 340 19.74 -7.28 -14.88
N LEU A 341 20.25 -6.30 -14.15
CA LEU A 341 21.59 -6.38 -13.54
C LEU A 341 21.68 -7.51 -12.53
N MET A 342 20.67 -7.70 -11.68
CA MET A 342 20.61 -8.80 -10.72
C MET A 342 20.58 -10.16 -11.42
N HIS A 343 19.82 -10.29 -12.52
CA HIS A 343 19.82 -11.51 -13.31
C HIS A 343 21.18 -11.80 -13.93
N LEU A 344 21.82 -10.79 -14.53
CA LEU A 344 23.16 -10.91 -15.10
C LEU A 344 24.20 -11.27 -14.04
N ALA A 345 24.19 -10.62 -12.88
CA ALA A 345 25.08 -10.96 -11.78
C ALA A 345 24.90 -12.44 -11.38
N GLY A 346 23.65 -12.91 -11.22
CA GLY A 346 23.38 -14.31 -10.94
C GLY A 346 23.89 -15.26 -12.03
N MET A 347 23.71 -14.89 -13.30
CA MET A 347 24.23 -15.65 -14.44
C MET A 347 25.77 -15.75 -14.42
N PHE A 348 26.47 -14.65 -14.12
CA PHE A 348 27.93 -14.64 -14.01
C PHE A 348 28.44 -15.50 -12.85
N GLU A 349 27.79 -15.45 -11.69
CA GLU A 349 28.12 -16.31 -10.54
C GLU A 349 27.92 -17.79 -10.91
N ARG A 350 26.80 -18.16 -11.53
CA ARG A 350 26.53 -19.56 -11.92
C ARG A 350 27.48 -20.07 -12.99
N ALA A 351 27.80 -19.24 -13.99
CA ALA A 351 28.77 -19.60 -15.01
C ALA A 351 30.17 -19.86 -14.41
N LEU A 352 30.58 -19.10 -13.39
CA LEU A 352 31.83 -19.35 -12.65
C LEU A 352 31.79 -20.66 -11.84
N ARG A 353 30.63 -21.00 -11.28
CA ARG A 353 30.42 -22.20 -10.47
C ARG A 353 30.12 -23.46 -11.29
N GLN A 354 29.80 -23.29 -12.57
CA GLN A 354 29.35 -24.35 -13.49
C GLN A 354 28.03 -25.02 -13.06
N ASP A 355 27.15 -24.27 -12.38
CA ASP A 355 25.82 -24.69 -11.92
C ASP A 355 24.71 -23.87 -12.60
N THR A 356 24.74 -23.83 -13.92
CA THR A 356 23.92 -22.95 -14.76
C THR A 356 22.48 -23.45 -14.89
N LEU A 357 21.57 -22.53 -15.21
CA LEU A 357 20.17 -22.86 -15.46
C LEU A 357 20.01 -23.81 -16.66
N ILE A 358 18.90 -24.55 -16.69
CA ILE A 358 18.57 -25.48 -17.78
C ILE A 358 17.28 -25.00 -18.45
N ALA A 359 17.38 -24.57 -19.71
CA ALA A 359 16.24 -24.12 -20.49
C ALA A 359 15.47 -25.31 -21.10
N PRO A 360 14.15 -25.16 -21.33
CA PRO A 360 13.39 -26.13 -22.10
C PRO A 360 13.98 -26.28 -23.51
N GLN A 361 14.50 -27.46 -23.83
CA GLN A 361 15.33 -27.66 -25.04
C GLN A 361 14.58 -27.42 -26.36
N GLU A 362 13.26 -27.60 -26.38
CA GLU A 362 12.44 -27.30 -27.56
C GLU A 362 12.28 -25.80 -27.75
N GLU A 363 12.04 -25.05 -26.67
CA GLU A 363 11.90 -23.60 -26.70
C GLU A 363 13.23 -22.93 -27.00
N LEU A 364 14.32 -23.36 -26.35
CA LEU A 364 15.67 -22.87 -26.60
C LEU A 364 16.03 -22.93 -28.10
N LYS A 365 15.75 -24.05 -28.78
CA LYS A 365 16.02 -24.20 -30.21
C LYS A 365 15.24 -23.24 -31.11
N LEU A 366 14.03 -22.87 -30.70
CA LEU A 366 13.21 -21.89 -31.41
C LEU A 366 13.73 -20.48 -31.16
N THR A 367 14.01 -20.17 -29.89
CA THR A 367 14.53 -18.89 -29.44
C THR A 367 15.91 -18.58 -30.03
N GLU A 368 16.81 -19.56 -30.13
CA GLU A 368 18.14 -19.42 -30.75
C GLU A 368 18.11 -18.92 -32.21
N GLN A 369 16.98 -19.11 -32.90
CA GLN A 369 16.80 -18.68 -34.29
C GLN A 369 16.33 -17.22 -34.41
N THR A 370 15.94 -16.58 -33.30
CA THR A 370 15.47 -15.19 -33.32
C THR A 370 16.65 -14.24 -33.52
N GLU A 371 16.41 -13.12 -34.20
CA GLU A 371 17.42 -12.08 -34.37
C GLU A 371 17.83 -11.50 -33.00
N ARG A 372 16.87 -11.38 -32.08
CA ARG A 372 17.07 -10.90 -30.72
C ARG A 372 18.04 -11.78 -29.94
N PHE A 373 17.87 -13.10 -29.96
CA PHE A 373 18.77 -14.03 -29.28
C PHE A 373 20.21 -13.89 -29.80
N GLN A 374 20.38 -13.84 -31.12
CA GLN A 374 21.71 -13.72 -31.74
C GLN A 374 22.40 -12.40 -31.39
N GLN A 375 21.65 -11.29 -31.34
CA GLN A 375 22.16 -10.00 -30.89
C GLN A 375 22.55 -10.03 -29.41
N LEU A 376 21.72 -10.64 -28.56
CA LEU A 376 22.01 -10.82 -27.13
C LEU A 376 23.26 -11.68 -26.92
N GLU A 377 23.38 -12.81 -27.61
CA GLU A 377 24.53 -13.71 -27.55
C GLU A 377 25.82 -12.98 -27.96
N GLN A 378 25.81 -12.22 -29.06
CA GLN A 378 26.97 -11.43 -29.49
C GLN A 378 27.36 -10.37 -28.46
N ALA A 379 26.39 -9.60 -27.98
CA ALA A 379 26.65 -8.55 -26.99
C ALA A 379 27.17 -9.14 -25.67
N LEU A 380 26.61 -10.27 -25.24
CA LEU A 380 27.01 -10.94 -24.01
C LEU A 380 28.40 -11.57 -24.13
N ASN A 381 28.77 -12.12 -25.29
CA ASN A 381 30.11 -12.63 -25.55
C ASN A 381 31.20 -11.54 -25.44
N ILE A 382 30.89 -10.29 -25.82
CA ILE A 382 31.81 -9.16 -25.64
C ILE A 382 32.01 -8.87 -24.14
N LEU A 383 30.92 -8.85 -23.38
CA LEU A 383 30.96 -8.61 -21.94
C LEU A 383 31.68 -9.77 -21.23
N SER A 384 31.29 -11.01 -21.47
CA SER A 384 31.83 -12.20 -20.82
C SER A 384 33.29 -12.46 -21.19
N GLY A 385 33.71 -12.09 -22.41
CA GLY A 385 35.11 -12.09 -22.83
C GLY A 385 36.01 -11.18 -22.00
N THR A 386 35.47 -10.09 -21.42
CA THR A 386 36.21 -9.23 -20.48
C THR A 386 36.56 -9.97 -19.18
N PHE A 387 35.75 -10.96 -18.81
CA PHE A 387 35.90 -11.75 -17.59
C PHE A 387 36.45 -13.16 -17.83
N GLN A 388 36.72 -13.52 -19.10
CA GLN A 388 37.14 -14.87 -19.51
C GLN A 388 36.15 -15.96 -19.08
N ILE A 389 34.85 -15.66 -19.15
CA ILE A 389 33.77 -16.59 -18.83
C ILE A 389 33.01 -16.91 -20.11
N GLU A 390 32.75 -18.18 -20.36
CA GLU A 390 31.86 -18.63 -21.43
C GLU A 390 30.44 -18.70 -20.89
N MET A 391 29.49 -18.04 -21.57
CA MET A 391 28.10 -18.01 -21.13
C MET A 391 27.30 -19.13 -21.80
N PRO A 392 26.67 -20.02 -21.04
CA PRO A 392 25.79 -21.04 -21.61
C PRO A 392 24.58 -20.42 -22.28
N LYS A 393 24.10 -21.07 -23.35
CA LYS A 393 22.91 -20.62 -24.09
C LYS A 393 21.64 -20.64 -23.26
N ASP A 394 21.52 -21.56 -22.31
CA ASP A 394 20.39 -21.65 -21.39
C ASP A 394 20.23 -20.36 -20.57
N GLU A 395 21.34 -19.73 -20.15
CA GLU A 395 21.32 -18.46 -19.44
C GLU A 395 20.90 -17.29 -20.35
N ILE A 396 21.35 -17.30 -21.62
CA ILE A 396 20.94 -16.31 -22.63
C ILE A 396 19.43 -16.41 -22.88
N TYR A 397 18.88 -17.63 -22.91
CA TYR A 397 17.44 -17.85 -23.04
C TYR A 397 16.67 -17.20 -21.89
N TYR A 398 17.08 -17.39 -20.64
CA TYR A 398 16.40 -16.76 -19.50
C TYR A 398 16.55 -15.24 -19.48
N LEU A 399 17.68 -14.70 -19.96
CA LEU A 399 17.83 -13.27 -20.16
C LEU A 399 16.86 -12.75 -21.24
N GLU A 400 16.69 -13.45 -22.35
CA GLU A 400 15.71 -13.08 -23.37
C GLU A 400 14.28 -13.12 -22.83
N GLN A 401 13.91 -14.18 -22.09
CA GLN A 401 12.59 -14.27 -21.46
C GLN A 401 12.37 -13.08 -20.51
N LEU A 402 13.36 -12.73 -19.69
CA LEU A 402 13.27 -11.58 -18.79
C LEU A 402 12.97 -10.28 -19.56
N LEU A 403 13.61 -10.06 -20.70
CA LEU A 403 13.40 -8.86 -21.51
C LEU A 403 12.06 -8.88 -22.26
N ALA A 404 11.61 -10.04 -22.74
CA ALA A 404 10.35 -10.18 -23.46
C ALA A 404 9.12 -9.89 -22.58
N TYR A 405 9.23 -10.09 -21.27
CA TYR A 405 8.15 -9.75 -20.32
C TYR A 405 8.19 -8.30 -19.81
N GLN A 406 9.22 -7.53 -20.16
CA GLN A 406 9.35 -6.10 -19.80
C GLN A 406 8.86 -5.14 -20.89
N GLU A 407 8.56 -5.68 -22.08
CA GLU A 407 7.87 -5.03 -23.22
C GLU A 407 6.34 -5.11 -23.03
#